data_AF-A0A6B3UJ13-F1
#
_entry.id   AF-A0A6B3UJ13-F1
#
_cell.length_a   1.000
_cell.length_b   1.000
_cell.length_c   1.000
_cell.angle_alpha   90.00
_cell.angle_beta   90.00
_cell.angle_gamma   90.00
#
_symmetry.space_group_name_H-M   'P 1'
#
loop_
_entity.id
_entity.type
_entity.pdbx_description
1 polymer ?
#
loop_
_entity_poly.entity_id
_entity_poly.type
_entity_poly.pdbx_seq_one_letter_code
_entity_poly.pdbx_strand_id
1 'polypeptide(L)'
;MTGPTVLSVAYPFAPVGPDPVGGAEQILTRLDRAVVEAGGRSVVMAVEGSQPAGELIALPRVDGEVDGAARRTVHERLRALLAKAVAEVRPDVVHLHGIDFDAYLPDAGPPVVATLHLPLDWYAPGALRPVRPNTWLVPVSRRQAGDAAVDTRLLPPIENGVEVESFAPDRKRGYAFALGRICPEKGFHLALDAAKAAGRPMVLAGEVFPYAAHRAYFEQEIAPRLDRARRWAGPVAGAHKRHLLAAARCLLVPSLCEETSSLVAREALAAGTPVIAFARGALPEVVEHGRTGFLVKDVHDMAQALNRVDDLDPDDCRDTARARFSARAMTDAYLALYRRLAAEAVRAL
;
A
#
# COMPACT_ATOMS: atom_id res chain seq x y z
N MET A 1 11.61 29.55 1.60
CA MET A 1 10.20 29.35 1.98
C MET A 1 10.19 28.22 2.99
N THR A 2 9.51 28.39 4.12
CA THR A 2 9.29 27.31 5.10
C THR A 2 8.51 26.17 4.45
N GLY A 3 8.83 24.90 4.77
CA GLY A 3 8.08 23.75 4.25
C GLY A 3 6.66 23.69 4.82
N PRO A 4 5.74 22.92 4.21
CA PRO A 4 4.36 22.83 4.69
C PRO A 4 4.28 22.15 6.05
N THR A 5 3.29 22.52 6.86
CA THR A 5 2.84 21.78 8.03
C THR A 5 1.76 20.78 7.61
N VAL A 6 2.04 19.49 7.72
CA VAL A 6 1.13 18.41 7.28
C VAL A 6 0.73 17.57 8.49
N LEU A 7 -0.59 17.38 8.68
CA LEU A 7 -1.14 16.44 9.64
C LEU A 7 -1.63 15.18 8.91
N SER A 8 -0.87 14.09 8.99
CA SER A 8 -1.22 12.81 8.38
C SER A 8 -1.97 11.92 9.37
N VAL A 9 -3.06 11.29 8.91
CA VAL A 9 -3.85 10.33 9.69
C VAL A 9 -3.70 8.93 9.08
N ALA A 10 -3.04 8.05 9.82
CA ALA A 10 -2.78 6.66 9.43
C ALA A 10 -4.04 5.78 9.56
N TYR A 11 -3.94 4.52 9.12
CA TYR A 11 -4.95 3.53 9.50
C TYR A 11 -4.92 3.31 11.03
N PRO A 12 -6.08 3.30 11.72
CA PRO A 12 -6.12 3.24 13.19
C PRO A 12 -5.50 1.98 13.80
N PHE A 13 -5.29 0.93 13.00
CA PHE A 13 -4.87 -0.39 13.47
C PHE A 13 -3.45 -0.78 13.03
N ALA A 14 -2.77 0.06 12.25
CA ALA A 14 -1.47 -0.28 11.66
C ALA A 14 -0.39 0.70 12.13
N PRO A 15 0.75 0.19 12.65
CA PRO A 15 1.84 1.06 13.05
C PRO A 15 2.52 1.69 11.83
N VAL A 16 2.87 2.96 11.97
CA VAL A 16 3.74 3.70 11.03
C VAL A 16 5.15 3.70 11.60
N GLY A 17 6.16 3.53 10.76
CA GLY A 17 7.54 3.53 11.24
C GLY A 17 8.53 2.99 10.20
N PRO A 18 9.78 2.70 10.60
CA PRO A 18 10.83 2.28 9.67
C PRO A 18 10.53 0.97 8.93
N ASP A 19 9.74 0.08 9.54
CA ASP A 19 9.43 -1.25 9.01
C ASP A 19 7.90 -1.51 8.94
N PRO A 20 7.12 -0.70 8.19
CA PRO A 20 5.69 -0.90 8.09
C PRO A 20 5.37 -2.14 7.24
N VAL A 21 4.39 -2.92 7.68
CA VAL A 21 3.94 -4.14 6.99
C VAL A 21 2.96 -3.81 5.85
N GLY A 22 2.10 -2.80 6.05
CA GLY A 22 1.08 -2.41 5.08
C GLY A 22 1.58 -1.42 4.03
N GLY A 23 0.85 -1.36 2.91
CA GLY A 23 1.20 -0.49 1.79
C GLY A 23 0.98 0.99 2.11
N ALA A 24 -0.17 1.33 2.69
CA ALA A 24 -0.52 2.72 3.03
C ALA A 24 0.46 3.31 4.06
N GLU A 25 0.88 2.51 5.04
CA GLU A 25 1.82 2.89 6.10
C GLU A 25 3.23 3.11 5.54
N GLN A 26 3.64 2.33 4.52
CA GLN A 26 4.87 2.59 3.77
C GLN A 26 4.83 3.92 3.02
N ILE A 27 3.71 4.25 2.39
CA ILE A 27 3.54 5.54 1.72
C ILE A 27 3.56 6.68 2.72
N LEU A 28 2.78 6.58 3.81
CA LEU A 28 2.74 7.60 4.86
C LEU A 28 4.13 7.82 5.46
N THR A 29 4.86 6.76 5.80
CA THR A 29 6.23 6.86 6.34
C THR A 29 7.17 7.63 5.40
N ARG A 30 7.05 7.40 4.08
CA ARG A 30 7.87 8.11 3.07
C ARG A 30 7.48 9.59 2.98
N LEU A 31 6.19 9.89 3.01
CA LEU A 31 5.70 11.27 2.95
C LEU A 31 6.07 12.06 4.20
N ASP A 32 5.94 11.45 5.37
CA ASP A 32 6.35 12.01 6.66
C ASP A 32 7.84 12.42 6.64
N ARG A 33 8.73 11.51 6.22
CA ARG A 33 10.16 11.82 6.03
C ARG A 33 10.38 12.95 5.02
N ALA A 34 9.71 12.90 3.87
CA ALA A 34 9.88 13.90 2.82
C ALA A 34 9.44 15.31 3.27
N VAL A 35 8.40 15.42 4.09
CA VAL A 35 7.97 16.70 4.68
C VAL A 35 9.05 17.24 5.62
N VAL A 36 9.61 16.40 6.50
CA VAL A 36 10.70 16.79 7.41
C VAL A 36 11.96 17.20 6.65
N GLU A 37 12.40 16.40 5.67
CA GLU A 37 13.58 16.67 4.84
C GLU A 37 13.42 17.95 4.00
N ALA A 38 12.19 18.29 3.60
CA ALA A 38 11.89 19.55 2.92
C ALA A 38 11.82 20.77 3.87
N GLY A 39 12.14 20.61 5.15
CA GLY A 39 12.07 21.66 6.16
C GLY A 39 10.64 22.06 6.55
N GLY A 40 9.68 21.17 6.35
CA GLY A 40 8.30 21.31 6.82
C GLY A 40 8.10 20.69 8.21
N ARG A 41 6.89 20.80 8.72
CA ARG A 41 6.48 20.19 9.99
C ARG A 41 5.55 19.02 9.71
N SER A 42 6.01 17.81 9.94
CA SER A 42 5.19 16.60 9.82
C SER A 42 4.63 16.21 11.18
N VAL A 43 3.31 16.04 11.28
CA VAL A 43 2.62 15.49 12.44
C VAL A 43 1.84 14.27 11.97
N VAL A 44 2.05 13.13 12.62
CA VAL A 44 1.43 11.86 12.26
C VAL A 44 0.55 11.38 13.40
N MET A 45 -0.74 11.22 13.11
CA MET A 45 -1.69 10.56 13.99
C MET A 45 -1.74 9.06 13.66
N ALA A 46 -1.21 8.24 14.55
CA ALA A 46 -1.07 6.79 14.33
C ALA A 46 -1.12 6.02 15.66
N VAL A 47 -1.28 4.70 15.59
CA VAL A 47 -1.37 3.84 16.77
C VAL A 47 -0.12 3.93 17.65
N GLU A 48 -0.32 3.82 18.97
CA GLU A 48 0.74 3.84 19.97
C GLU A 48 1.84 2.81 19.66
N GLY A 49 3.09 3.27 19.77
CA GLY A 49 4.29 2.52 19.36
C GLY A 49 4.75 2.80 17.92
N SER A 50 4.01 3.61 17.14
CA SER A 50 4.48 4.13 15.85
C SER A 50 5.72 5.01 16.03
N GLN A 51 6.58 5.06 15.01
CA GLN A 51 7.85 5.79 15.01
C GLN A 51 7.97 6.65 13.73
N PRO A 52 7.14 7.70 13.57
CA PRO A 52 7.31 8.65 12.48
C PRO A 52 8.64 9.41 12.62
N ALA A 53 9.14 9.97 11.52
CA ALA A 53 10.23 10.93 11.51
C ALA A 53 9.80 12.30 12.07
N GLY A 54 8.54 12.68 11.86
CA GLY A 54 7.92 13.85 12.46
C GLY A 54 7.42 13.64 13.88
N GLU A 55 6.42 14.43 14.28
CA GLU A 55 5.78 14.35 15.60
C GLU A 55 4.68 13.28 15.61
N LEU A 56 4.57 12.50 16.69
CA LEU A 56 3.50 11.50 16.85
C LEU A 56 2.36 12.05 17.73
N ILE A 57 1.13 11.98 17.22
CA ILE A 57 -0.09 12.00 18.03
C ILE A 57 -0.56 10.55 18.18
N ALA A 58 -0.31 9.96 19.35
CA ALA A 58 -0.60 8.55 19.59
C ALA A 58 -2.10 8.29 19.73
N LEU A 59 -2.59 7.34 18.94
CA LEU A 59 -3.89 6.70 19.09
C LEU A 59 -3.71 5.44 19.94
N PRO A 60 -4.44 5.25 21.04
CA PRO A 60 -4.32 4.04 21.82
C PRO A 60 -4.73 2.81 21.02
N ARG A 61 -4.07 1.69 21.33
CA ARG A 61 -4.36 0.40 20.71
C ARG A 61 -5.78 -0.05 21.02
N VAL A 62 -6.38 -0.70 20.04
CA VAL A 62 -7.64 -1.43 20.22
C VAL A 62 -7.30 -2.90 20.18
N ASP A 63 -7.38 -3.53 21.35
CA ASP A 63 -7.18 -4.97 21.49
C ASP A 63 -8.49 -5.73 21.22
N GLY A 64 -8.39 -6.95 20.69
CA GLY A 64 -9.54 -7.83 20.46
C GLY A 64 -10.02 -7.89 19.00
N GLU A 65 -11.20 -8.48 18.78
CA GLU A 65 -11.79 -8.56 17.45
C GLU A 65 -12.28 -7.19 16.98
N VAL A 66 -11.95 -6.84 15.74
CA VAL A 66 -12.39 -5.58 15.13
C VAL A 66 -13.79 -5.76 14.55
N ASP A 67 -14.81 -5.53 15.39
CA ASP A 67 -16.22 -5.56 15.01
C ASP A 67 -16.78 -4.15 14.68
N GLY A 68 -18.08 -4.08 14.38
CA GLY A 68 -18.75 -2.82 14.05
C GLY A 68 -18.86 -1.84 15.22
N ALA A 69 -18.94 -2.32 16.46
CA ALA A 69 -19.03 -1.46 17.65
C ALA A 69 -17.66 -0.87 17.98
N ALA A 70 -16.60 -1.69 17.96
CA ALA A 70 -15.22 -1.27 18.12
C ALA A 70 -14.86 -0.19 17.08
N ARG A 71 -15.26 -0.37 15.82
CA ARG A 71 -15.05 0.63 14.76
C ARG A 71 -15.69 1.98 15.07
N ARG A 72 -16.96 2.01 15.49
CA ARG A 72 -17.65 3.26 15.83
C ARG A 72 -16.96 4.02 16.97
N THR A 73 -16.60 3.31 18.04
CA THR A 73 -15.88 3.89 19.18
C THR A 73 -14.53 4.49 18.75
N VAL A 74 -13.81 3.79 17.85
CA VAL A 74 -12.56 4.30 17.26
C VAL A 74 -12.81 5.56 16.45
N HIS A 75 -13.84 5.58 15.61
CA HIS A 75 -14.17 6.73 14.75
C HIS A 75 -14.54 7.97 15.56
N GLU A 76 -15.37 7.83 16.60
CA GLU A 76 -15.75 8.94 17.48
C GLU A 76 -14.53 9.54 18.18
N ARG A 77 -13.67 8.67 18.71
CA ARG A 77 -12.42 9.09 19.35
C ARG A 77 -11.47 9.76 18.36
N LEU A 78 -11.33 9.19 17.17
CA LEU A 78 -10.46 9.72 16.12
C LEU A 78 -10.95 11.09 15.66
N ARG A 79 -12.26 11.28 15.51
CA ARG A 79 -12.87 12.57 15.18
C ARG A 79 -12.54 13.63 16.23
N ALA A 80 -12.71 13.31 17.51
CA ALA A 80 -12.41 14.25 18.60
C ALA A 80 -10.91 14.62 18.66
N LEU A 81 -10.03 13.63 18.52
CA LEU A 81 -8.58 13.86 18.50
C LEU A 81 -8.13 14.64 17.27
N LEU A 82 -8.70 14.35 16.10
CA LEU A 82 -8.39 15.07 14.86
C LEU A 82 -8.84 16.53 14.95
N ALA A 83 -10.03 16.82 15.47
CA ALA A 83 -10.49 18.19 15.69
C ALA A 83 -9.56 18.97 16.63
N LYS A 84 -9.14 18.34 17.74
CA LYS A 84 -8.18 18.93 18.68
C LYS A 84 -6.82 19.19 18.00
N ALA A 85 -6.29 18.20 17.29
CA ALA A 85 -5.01 18.31 16.59
C ALA A 85 -5.01 19.42 15.54
N VAL A 86 -6.10 19.56 14.77
CA VAL A 86 -6.25 20.66 13.80
C VAL A 86 -6.20 22.02 14.48
N ALA A 87 -6.83 22.18 15.64
CA ALA A 87 -6.83 23.44 16.38
C ALA A 87 -5.46 23.81 16.98
N GLU A 88 -4.73 22.81 17.49
CA GLU A 88 -3.43 22.99 18.17
C GLU A 88 -2.27 23.10 17.17
N VAL A 89 -2.23 22.22 16.16
CA VAL A 89 -1.15 22.16 15.16
C VAL A 89 -1.32 23.25 14.11
N ARG A 90 -2.57 23.59 13.75
CA ARG A 90 -2.92 24.48 12.63
C ARG A 90 -2.23 24.06 11.33
N PRO A 91 -2.47 22.82 10.86
CA PRO A 91 -1.78 22.30 9.68
C PRO A 91 -2.23 23.03 8.42
N ASP A 92 -1.30 23.19 7.47
CA ASP A 92 -1.60 23.70 6.14
C ASP A 92 -2.47 22.71 5.35
N VAL A 93 -2.25 21.41 5.56
CA VAL A 93 -3.00 20.31 4.94
C VAL A 93 -3.18 19.15 5.92
N VAL A 94 -4.36 18.54 5.91
CA VAL A 94 -4.61 17.24 6.54
C VAL A 94 -4.57 16.14 5.48
N HIS A 95 -3.79 15.09 5.70
CA HIS A 95 -3.67 13.97 4.75
C HIS A 95 -4.18 12.66 5.35
N LEU A 96 -5.27 12.12 4.80
CA LEU A 96 -5.94 10.92 5.25
C LEU A 96 -5.52 9.70 4.41
N HIS A 97 -5.25 8.58 5.09
CA HIS A 97 -4.85 7.32 4.45
C HIS A 97 -5.88 6.18 4.65
N GLY A 98 -6.77 6.30 5.65
CA GLY A 98 -7.77 5.29 5.98
C GLY A 98 -8.84 5.11 4.91
N ILE A 99 -9.47 3.93 4.86
CA ILE A 99 -10.62 3.65 3.96
C ILE A 99 -11.91 4.34 4.43
N ASP A 100 -11.98 4.58 5.72
CA ASP A 100 -13.09 5.08 6.51
C ASP A 100 -12.92 6.55 6.89
N PHE A 101 -12.11 7.28 6.13
CA PHE A 101 -11.73 8.65 6.43
C PHE A 101 -12.91 9.61 6.55
N ASP A 102 -13.98 9.36 5.79
CA ASP A 102 -15.22 10.14 5.81
C ASP A 102 -15.98 10.01 7.14
N ALA A 103 -15.80 8.90 7.87
CA ALA A 103 -16.49 8.64 9.12
C ALA A 103 -15.97 9.49 10.29
N TYR A 104 -14.75 10.01 10.22
CA TYR A 104 -14.13 10.77 11.32
C TYR A 104 -13.58 12.14 10.92
N LEU A 105 -13.70 12.54 9.65
CA LEU A 105 -13.30 13.86 9.18
C LEU A 105 -14.23 14.95 9.74
N PRO A 106 -13.69 16.02 10.37
CA PRO A 106 -14.50 17.16 10.80
C PRO A 106 -15.11 17.94 9.62
N ASP A 107 -16.29 18.53 9.84
CA ASP A 107 -17.08 19.23 8.81
C ASP A 107 -16.40 20.48 8.22
N ALA A 108 -15.46 21.08 8.94
CA ALA A 108 -14.73 22.28 8.53
C ALA A 108 -13.26 22.19 8.95
N GLY A 109 -12.42 23.02 8.33
CA GLY A 109 -11.00 23.12 8.66
C GLY A 109 -10.11 23.29 7.44
N PRO A 110 -8.81 22.96 7.54
CA PRO A 110 -7.85 23.12 6.45
C PRO A 110 -8.17 22.24 5.24
N PRO A 111 -7.51 22.47 4.09
CA PRO A 111 -7.56 21.53 2.97
C PRO A 111 -7.25 20.11 3.38
N VAL A 112 -8.00 19.17 2.82
CA VAL A 112 -7.85 17.74 3.06
C VAL A 112 -7.44 17.04 1.79
N VAL A 113 -6.44 16.17 1.89
CA VAL A 113 -6.08 15.20 0.85
C VAL A 113 -6.43 13.81 1.40
N ALA A 114 -7.13 12.99 0.62
CA ALA A 114 -7.34 11.58 0.94
C ALA A 114 -6.73 10.74 -0.18
N THR A 115 -5.73 9.91 0.14
CA THR A 115 -5.15 8.99 -0.84
C THR A 115 -5.93 7.68 -0.83
N LEU A 116 -6.42 7.28 -2.01
CA LEU A 116 -7.25 6.10 -2.16
C LEU A 116 -6.39 4.84 -2.30
N HIS A 117 -5.95 4.25 -1.18
CA HIS A 117 -5.08 3.08 -1.19
C HIS A 117 -5.77 1.76 -1.58
N LEU A 118 -7.11 1.71 -1.55
CA LEU A 118 -7.91 0.50 -1.76
C LEU A 118 -8.84 0.59 -2.99
N PRO A 119 -9.39 -0.53 -3.48
CA PRO A 119 -10.37 -0.51 -4.58
C PRO A 119 -11.50 0.48 -4.31
N LEU A 120 -11.95 1.20 -5.33
CA LEU A 120 -12.93 2.28 -5.17
C LEU A 120 -14.27 1.78 -4.63
N ASP A 121 -14.68 0.59 -5.05
CA ASP A 121 -15.91 -0.08 -4.62
C ASP A 121 -15.90 -0.50 -3.14
N TRP A 122 -14.74 -0.42 -2.47
CA TRP A 122 -14.64 -0.67 -1.03
C TRP A 122 -14.86 0.58 -0.19
N TYR A 123 -14.78 1.77 -0.79
CA TYR A 123 -15.09 3.02 -0.10
C TYR A 123 -16.60 3.21 -0.01
N ALA A 124 -17.06 3.84 1.08
CA ALA A 124 -18.44 4.28 1.17
C ALA A 124 -18.74 5.28 0.03
N PRO A 125 -19.94 5.26 -0.59
CA PRO A 125 -20.28 6.19 -1.67
C PRO A 125 -20.09 7.66 -1.30
N GLY A 126 -20.30 8.03 -0.03
CA GLY A 126 -20.07 9.37 0.50
C GLY A 126 -18.59 9.77 0.53
N ALA A 127 -17.68 8.83 0.78
CA ALA A 127 -16.24 9.07 0.77
C ALA A 127 -15.72 9.47 -0.61
N LEU A 128 -16.31 8.91 -1.67
CA LEU A 128 -15.97 9.23 -3.06
C LEU A 128 -16.64 10.52 -3.56
N ARG A 129 -17.55 11.10 -2.78
CA ARG A 129 -18.29 12.33 -3.11
C ARG A 129 -18.29 13.27 -1.90
N PRO A 130 -17.10 13.75 -1.47
CA PRO A 130 -17.00 14.54 -0.26
C PRO A 130 -17.80 15.83 -0.42
N VAL A 131 -18.77 16.03 0.47
CA VAL A 131 -19.55 17.28 0.59
C VAL A 131 -18.76 18.37 1.31
N ARG A 132 -17.78 17.98 2.12
CA ARG A 132 -16.87 18.90 2.80
C ARG A 132 -16.02 19.66 1.76
N PRO A 133 -16.03 21.02 1.75
CA PRO A 133 -15.24 21.79 0.82
C PRO A 133 -13.73 21.52 1.00
N ASN A 134 -12.95 21.76 -0.06
CA ASN A 134 -11.49 21.59 -0.06
C ASN A 134 -11.03 20.17 0.35
N THR A 135 -11.81 19.15 -0.01
CA THR A 135 -11.47 17.74 0.19
C THR A 135 -11.13 17.11 -1.15
N TRP A 136 -9.89 16.66 -1.30
CA TRP A 136 -9.33 16.21 -2.56
C TRP A 136 -8.95 14.74 -2.50
N LEU A 137 -9.44 13.97 -3.46
CA LEU A 137 -9.18 12.53 -3.54
C LEU A 137 -8.03 12.26 -4.52
N VAL A 138 -7.03 11.49 -4.11
CA VAL A 138 -5.85 11.17 -4.92
C VAL A 138 -5.82 9.66 -5.20
N PRO A 139 -6.05 9.25 -6.47
CA PRO A 139 -5.83 7.86 -6.87
C PRO A 139 -4.33 7.54 -6.97
N VAL A 140 -3.97 6.28 -6.73
CA VAL A 140 -2.57 5.80 -6.69
C VAL A 140 -2.13 5.07 -7.97
N SER A 141 -2.98 5.03 -8.99
CA SER A 141 -2.67 4.54 -10.34
C SER A 141 -3.59 5.16 -11.38
N ARG A 142 -3.19 5.06 -12.65
CA ARG A 142 -4.01 5.53 -13.77
C ARG A 142 -5.24 4.65 -13.93
N ARG A 143 -5.10 3.33 -13.72
CA ARG A 143 -6.20 2.39 -13.73
C ARG A 143 -7.26 2.74 -12.71
N GLN A 144 -6.86 2.96 -11.45
CA GLN A 144 -7.80 3.35 -10.40
C GLN A 144 -8.51 4.66 -10.74
N ALA A 145 -7.81 5.65 -11.30
CA ALA A 145 -8.43 6.89 -11.75
C ALA A 145 -9.44 6.68 -12.88
N GLY A 146 -9.14 5.77 -13.82
CA GLY A 146 -10.01 5.42 -14.94
C GLY A 146 -11.24 4.59 -14.56
N ASP A 147 -11.17 3.83 -13.47
CA ASP A 147 -12.30 3.04 -12.94
C ASP A 147 -13.30 3.90 -12.13
N ALA A 148 -13.00 5.18 -11.89
CA ALA A 148 -13.85 6.07 -11.11
C ALA A 148 -15.12 6.50 -11.87
N ALA A 149 -16.22 6.68 -11.14
CA ALA A 149 -17.43 7.24 -11.71
C ALA A 149 -17.20 8.70 -12.16
N VAL A 150 -17.88 9.13 -13.23
CA VAL A 150 -17.69 10.44 -13.90
C VAL A 150 -17.83 11.65 -12.95
N ASP A 151 -18.64 11.51 -11.91
CA ASP A 151 -18.89 12.56 -10.92
C ASP A 151 -17.99 12.47 -9.68
N THR A 152 -17.08 11.51 -9.63
CA THR A 152 -16.04 11.42 -8.61
C THR A 152 -14.98 12.48 -8.89
N ARG A 153 -14.84 13.45 -8.00
CA ARG A 153 -13.85 14.54 -8.15
C ARG A 153 -12.47 14.07 -7.70
N LEU A 154 -11.76 13.38 -8.58
CA LEU A 154 -10.38 12.95 -8.37
C LEU A 154 -9.39 14.02 -8.84
N LEU A 155 -8.30 14.18 -8.09
CA LEU A 155 -7.08 14.82 -8.60
C LEU A 155 -6.36 13.87 -9.57
N PRO A 156 -5.41 14.38 -10.39
CA PRO A 156 -4.53 13.52 -11.17
C PRO A 156 -3.85 12.46 -10.28
N PRO A 157 -3.68 11.22 -10.78
CA PRO A 157 -3.10 10.14 -9.99
C PRO A 157 -1.66 10.48 -9.58
N ILE A 158 -1.33 10.19 -8.32
CA ILE A 158 0.04 10.19 -7.82
C ILE A 158 0.41 8.74 -7.54
N GLU A 159 1.17 8.16 -8.46
CA GLU A 159 1.56 6.76 -8.39
C GLU A 159 2.49 6.48 -7.21
N ASN A 160 2.26 5.36 -6.51
CA ASN A 160 3.08 4.96 -5.38
C ASN A 160 4.52 4.61 -5.79
N GLY A 161 5.51 5.25 -5.16
CA GLY A 161 6.92 4.96 -5.42
C GLY A 161 7.55 4.00 -4.40
N VAL A 162 8.67 3.38 -4.81
CA VAL A 162 9.52 2.49 -4.02
C VAL A 162 10.96 3.01 -4.00
N GLU A 163 11.67 2.72 -2.91
CA GLU A 163 13.09 3.09 -2.74
C GLU A 163 13.97 2.09 -3.47
N VAL A 164 14.10 2.24 -4.79
CA VAL A 164 14.75 1.24 -5.65
C VAL A 164 16.16 0.88 -5.19
N GLU A 165 16.95 1.87 -4.78
CA GLU A 165 18.32 1.65 -4.33
C GLU A 165 18.42 0.98 -2.95
N SER A 166 17.31 0.87 -2.20
CA SER A 166 17.27 0.08 -0.97
C SER A 166 17.22 -1.44 -1.22
N PHE A 167 16.87 -1.85 -2.45
CA PHE A 167 16.82 -3.24 -2.88
C PHE A 167 18.12 -3.60 -3.61
N ALA A 168 19.06 -4.17 -2.87
CA ALA A 168 20.27 -4.74 -3.46
C ALA A 168 19.91 -5.99 -4.27
N PRO A 169 20.35 -6.11 -5.53
CA PRO A 169 20.24 -7.36 -6.27
C PRO A 169 20.93 -8.51 -5.52
N ASP A 170 20.36 -9.71 -5.61
CA ASP A 170 20.91 -10.92 -5.00
C ASP A 170 20.86 -12.06 -6.02
N ARG A 171 21.66 -13.11 -5.77
CA ARG A 171 21.59 -14.35 -6.53
C ARG A 171 20.22 -14.99 -6.31
N LYS A 172 19.48 -15.16 -7.42
CA LYS A 172 18.18 -15.82 -7.41
C LYS A 172 18.32 -17.26 -6.89
N ARG A 173 17.48 -17.60 -5.90
CA ARG A 173 17.33 -18.93 -5.30
C ARG A 173 16.16 -19.66 -5.96
N GLY A 174 16.10 -20.97 -5.79
CA GLY A 174 15.12 -21.84 -6.47
C GLY A 174 13.68 -21.78 -5.95
N TYR A 175 13.20 -20.66 -5.39
CA TYR A 175 11.82 -20.54 -4.90
C TYR A 175 11.07 -19.38 -5.55
N ALA A 176 9.77 -19.59 -5.77
CA ALA A 176 8.81 -18.52 -6.04
C ALA A 176 8.38 -17.87 -4.71
N PHE A 177 8.12 -16.57 -4.71
CA PHE A 177 7.75 -15.84 -3.51
C PHE A 177 6.37 -15.22 -3.65
N ALA A 178 5.59 -15.17 -2.57
CA ALA A 178 4.39 -14.36 -2.48
C ALA A 178 4.39 -13.62 -1.16
N LEU A 179 3.96 -12.36 -1.17
CA LEU A 179 4.00 -11.50 0.00
C LEU A 179 2.77 -10.58 0.07
N GLY A 180 2.12 -10.54 1.22
CA GLY A 180 1.04 -9.60 1.51
C GLY A 180 0.18 -10.02 2.70
N ARG A 181 -0.91 -9.29 2.95
CA ARG A 181 -1.92 -9.69 3.94
C ARG A 181 -2.47 -11.06 3.60
N ILE A 182 -2.57 -11.97 4.57
CA ILE A 182 -3.15 -13.29 4.34
C ILE A 182 -4.68 -13.20 4.45
N CYS A 183 -5.33 -13.05 3.30
CA CYS A 183 -6.77 -12.85 3.20
C CYS A 183 -7.31 -13.31 1.83
N PRO A 184 -8.63 -13.61 1.73
CA PRO A 184 -9.23 -14.20 0.53
C PRO A 184 -8.95 -13.40 -0.75
N GLU A 185 -9.01 -12.07 -0.70
CA GLU A 185 -8.84 -11.22 -1.87
C GLU A 185 -7.43 -11.28 -2.48
N LYS A 186 -6.43 -11.74 -1.73
CA LYS A 186 -5.05 -11.89 -2.22
C LYS A 186 -4.80 -13.21 -2.92
N GLY A 187 -5.72 -14.18 -2.82
CA GLY A 187 -5.70 -15.39 -3.65
C GLY A 187 -4.48 -16.32 -3.48
N PHE A 188 -3.71 -16.22 -2.39
CA PHE A 188 -2.48 -17.00 -2.21
C PHE A 188 -2.63 -18.53 -2.31
N HIS A 189 -3.82 -19.10 -2.07
CA HIS A 189 -4.11 -20.51 -2.34
C HIS A 189 -3.88 -20.88 -3.82
N LEU A 190 -4.20 -19.97 -4.74
CA LEU A 190 -4.00 -20.13 -6.19
C LEU A 190 -2.51 -20.13 -6.56
N ALA A 191 -1.69 -19.31 -5.90
CA ALA A 191 -0.24 -19.34 -6.10
C ALA A 191 0.39 -20.63 -5.55
N LEU A 192 -0.09 -21.12 -4.40
CA LEU A 192 0.35 -22.41 -3.83
C LEU A 192 -0.01 -23.58 -4.76
N ASP A 193 -1.22 -23.55 -5.34
CA ASP A 193 -1.67 -24.55 -6.31
C ASP A 193 -0.86 -24.48 -7.63
N ALA A 194 -0.56 -23.27 -8.13
CA ALA A 194 0.28 -23.07 -9.31
C ALA A 194 1.72 -23.55 -9.09
N ALA A 195 2.32 -23.22 -7.94
CA ALA A 195 3.65 -23.69 -7.56
C ALA A 195 3.69 -25.23 -7.44
N LYS A 196 2.63 -25.83 -6.89
CA LYS A 196 2.48 -27.30 -6.85
C LYS A 196 2.39 -27.91 -8.23
N ALA A 197 1.56 -27.37 -9.12
CA ALA A 197 1.42 -27.85 -10.49
C ALA A 197 2.74 -27.73 -11.29
N ALA A 198 3.51 -26.68 -11.05
CA ALA A 198 4.82 -26.47 -11.69
C ALA A 198 5.97 -27.27 -11.04
N GLY A 199 5.74 -27.96 -9.91
CA GLY A 199 6.78 -28.64 -9.15
C GLY A 199 7.85 -27.69 -8.58
N ARG A 200 7.50 -26.43 -8.30
CA ARG A 200 8.44 -25.40 -7.84
C ARG A 200 8.29 -25.14 -6.33
N PRO A 201 9.40 -24.99 -5.59
CA PRO A 201 9.35 -24.49 -4.22
C PRO A 201 8.73 -23.10 -4.14
N MET A 202 8.02 -22.82 -3.06
CA MET A 202 7.40 -21.52 -2.81
C MET A 202 7.54 -21.10 -1.35
N VAL A 203 7.80 -19.82 -1.13
CA VAL A 203 7.73 -19.19 0.18
C VAL A 203 6.61 -18.15 0.15
N LEU A 204 5.65 -18.30 1.04
CA LEU A 204 4.60 -17.32 1.32
C LEU A 204 4.97 -16.55 2.58
N ALA A 205 4.98 -15.23 2.54
CA ALA A 205 5.16 -14.38 3.71
C ALA A 205 3.98 -13.42 3.85
N GLY A 206 3.63 -13.09 5.09
CA GLY A 206 2.45 -12.28 5.33
C GLY A 206 1.82 -12.48 6.70
N GLU A 207 1.11 -11.46 7.15
CA GLU A 207 0.39 -11.45 8.41
C GLU A 207 -1.06 -11.91 8.24
N VAL A 208 -1.52 -12.77 9.15
CA VAL A 208 -2.94 -13.11 9.33
C VAL A 208 -3.52 -12.13 10.34
N PHE A 209 -4.11 -11.04 9.86
CA PHE A 209 -4.76 -10.06 10.73
C PHE A 209 -5.94 -10.65 11.50
N PRO A 210 -6.31 -10.10 12.67
CA PRO A 210 -7.31 -10.67 13.57
C PRO A 210 -8.77 -10.45 13.12
N TYR A 211 -9.04 -10.61 11.83
CA TYR A 211 -10.39 -10.66 11.26
C TYR A 211 -10.82 -12.11 11.08
N ALA A 212 -12.07 -12.43 11.41
CA ALA A 212 -12.61 -13.79 11.28
C ALA A 212 -12.40 -14.39 9.88
N ALA A 213 -12.63 -13.60 8.82
CA ALA A 213 -12.42 -14.01 7.44
C ALA A 213 -10.95 -14.34 7.11
N HIS A 214 -9.98 -13.66 7.72
CA HIS A 214 -8.56 -13.90 7.48
C HIS A 214 -8.09 -15.18 8.17
N ARG A 215 -8.52 -15.40 9.43
CA ARG A 215 -8.26 -16.64 10.17
C ARG A 215 -8.83 -17.85 9.45
N ALA A 216 -10.11 -17.79 9.08
CA ALA A 216 -10.78 -18.85 8.33
C ALA A 216 -10.06 -19.15 7.00
N TYR A 217 -9.68 -18.12 6.26
CA TYR A 217 -8.93 -18.29 5.02
C TYR A 217 -7.56 -18.97 5.23
N PHE A 218 -6.84 -18.59 6.28
CA PHE A 218 -5.57 -19.25 6.59
C PHE A 218 -5.77 -20.75 6.91
N GLU A 219 -6.71 -21.07 7.80
CA GLU A 219 -6.97 -22.44 8.25
C GLU A 219 -7.52 -23.34 7.14
N GLN A 220 -8.41 -22.82 6.31
CA GLN A 220 -9.13 -23.61 5.29
C GLN A 220 -8.39 -23.68 3.97
N GLU A 221 -7.70 -22.60 3.56
CA GLU A 221 -7.11 -22.51 2.22
C GLU A 221 -5.58 -22.53 2.22
N ILE A 222 -4.93 -21.89 3.20
CA ILE A 222 -3.46 -21.78 3.22
C ILE A 222 -2.82 -22.99 3.88
N ALA A 223 -3.13 -23.25 5.15
CA ALA A 223 -2.49 -24.29 5.96
C ALA A 223 -2.52 -25.69 5.31
N PRO A 224 -3.64 -26.15 4.68
CA PRO A 224 -3.69 -27.46 4.04
C PRO A 224 -2.80 -27.59 2.78
N ARG A 225 -2.36 -26.47 2.21
CA ARG A 225 -1.50 -26.42 1.01
C ARG A 225 -0.02 -26.26 1.33
N LEU A 226 0.35 -26.10 2.61
CA LEU A 226 1.74 -25.99 3.05
C LEU A 226 2.37 -27.37 3.23
N ASP A 227 3.67 -27.46 2.90
CA ASP A 227 4.49 -28.65 3.11
C ASP A 227 5.99 -28.31 3.03
N ARG A 228 6.85 -29.32 2.80
CA ARG A 228 8.31 -29.13 2.73
C ARG A 228 8.76 -28.20 1.62
N ALA A 229 8.02 -28.11 0.52
CA ALA A 229 8.34 -27.29 -0.65
C ALA A 229 7.60 -25.95 -0.66
N ARG A 230 6.39 -25.88 -0.07
CA ARG A 230 5.57 -24.67 0.04
C ARG A 230 5.44 -24.24 1.50
N ARG A 231 6.14 -23.18 1.90
CA ARG A 231 6.26 -22.79 3.32
C ARG A 231 5.64 -21.43 3.57
N TRP A 232 5.07 -21.24 4.76
CA TRP A 232 4.70 -19.94 5.27
C TRP A 232 5.78 -19.42 6.23
N ALA A 233 6.33 -18.24 5.95
CA ALA A 233 7.41 -17.61 6.72
C ALA A 233 6.90 -16.64 7.80
N GLY A 234 5.57 -16.47 7.95
CA GLY A 234 5.01 -15.46 8.83
C GLY A 234 5.15 -14.04 8.28
N PRO A 235 4.88 -13.02 9.10
CA PRO A 235 5.09 -11.62 8.72
C PRO A 235 6.58 -11.31 8.54
N VAL A 236 6.91 -10.55 7.50
CA VAL A 236 8.28 -10.08 7.22
C VAL A 236 8.29 -8.60 6.90
N ALA A 237 9.33 -7.90 7.33
CA ALA A 237 9.51 -6.46 7.10
C ALA A 237 11.00 -6.12 6.90
N GLY A 238 11.27 -4.85 6.61
CA GLY A 238 12.63 -4.30 6.58
C GLY A 238 13.61 -5.07 5.70
N ALA A 239 14.83 -5.26 6.21
CA ALA A 239 15.91 -5.95 5.51
C ALA A 239 15.56 -7.41 5.16
N HIS A 240 14.80 -8.11 6.02
CA HIS A 240 14.38 -9.48 5.76
C HIS A 240 13.45 -9.56 4.55
N LYS A 241 12.45 -8.66 4.47
CA LYS A 241 11.56 -8.53 3.31
C LYS A 241 12.37 -8.30 2.03
N ARG A 242 13.30 -7.34 2.05
CA ARG A 242 14.12 -6.99 0.89
C ARG A 242 14.99 -8.16 0.43
N HIS A 243 15.61 -8.89 1.37
CA HIS A 243 16.39 -10.08 1.05
C HIS A 243 15.55 -11.19 0.40
N LEU A 244 14.36 -11.49 0.95
CA LEU A 244 13.48 -12.50 0.36
C LEU A 244 13.03 -12.10 -1.04
N LEU A 245 12.66 -10.84 -1.26
CA LEU A 245 12.32 -10.34 -2.60
C LEU A 245 13.49 -10.46 -3.58
N ALA A 246 14.68 -10.01 -3.19
CA ALA A 246 15.86 -10.04 -4.06
C ALA A 246 16.33 -11.46 -4.39
N ALA A 247 16.22 -12.39 -3.44
CA ALA A 247 16.63 -13.78 -3.61
C ALA A 247 15.55 -14.66 -4.25
N ALA A 248 14.30 -14.21 -4.37
CA ALA A 248 13.24 -14.99 -5.01
C ALA A 248 13.47 -15.10 -6.52
N ARG A 249 13.12 -16.26 -7.11
CA ARG A 249 13.14 -16.46 -8.57
C ARG A 249 12.11 -15.58 -9.27
N CYS A 250 10.95 -15.42 -8.64
CA CYS A 250 9.87 -14.55 -9.09
C CYS A 250 8.93 -14.22 -7.93
N LEU A 251 8.16 -13.15 -8.06
CA LEU A 251 7.02 -12.85 -7.21
C LEU A 251 5.73 -13.34 -7.87
N LEU A 252 4.86 -14.01 -7.11
CA LEU A 252 3.51 -14.39 -7.51
C LEU A 252 2.49 -13.45 -6.88
N VAL A 253 1.64 -12.84 -7.72
CA VAL A 253 0.57 -11.93 -7.28
C VAL A 253 -0.78 -12.43 -7.84
N PRO A 254 -1.40 -13.45 -7.23
CA PRO A 254 -2.68 -14.03 -7.68
C PRO A 254 -3.89 -13.23 -7.14
N SER A 255 -3.76 -11.90 -7.01
CA SER A 255 -4.81 -11.09 -6.38
C SER A 255 -6.12 -11.18 -7.17
N LEU A 256 -7.22 -11.36 -6.43
CA LEU A 256 -8.57 -11.47 -6.96
C LEU A 256 -9.31 -10.13 -6.92
N CYS A 257 -8.83 -9.17 -6.13
CA CYS A 257 -9.30 -7.79 -6.17
C CYS A 257 -8.58 -6.95 -7.23
N GLU A 258 -9.17 -5.80 -7.53
CA GLU A 258 -8.55 -4.78 -8.38
C GLU A 258 -7.41 -4.10 -7.60
N GLU A 259 -6.18 -4.64 -7.70
CA GLU A 259 -5.00 -4.04 -7.06
C GLU A 259 -4.84 -2.57 -7.46
N THR A 260 -4.81 -1.65 -6.51
CA THR A 260 -4.78 -0.21 -6.81
C THR A 260 -3.41 0.27 -7.26
N SER A 261 -2.34 -0.42 -6.85
CA SER A 261 -0.96 -0.05 -7.14
C SER A 261 -0.02 -1.25 -7.15
N SER A 262 -0.25 -2.23 -6.25
CA SER A 262 0.64 -3.35 -5.93
C SER A 262 2.08 -2.91 -5.61
N LEU A 263 2.27 -2.32 -4.43
CA LEU A 263 3.60 -1.95 -3.93
C LEU A 263 4.58 -3.13 -3.94
N VAL A 264 4.13 -4.33 -3.55
CA VAL A 264 4.97 -5.53 -3.53
C VAL A 264 5.48 -5.91 -4.94
N ALA A 265 4.69 -5.71 -5.99
CA ALA A 265 5.14 -5.94 -7.36
C ALA A 265 6.20 -4.92 -7.76
N ARG A 266 6.00 -3.63 -7.43
CA ARG A 266 7.01 -2.57 -7.67
C ARG A 266 8.31 -2.83 -6.91
N GLU A 267 8.22 -3.32 -5.66
CA GLU A 267 9.37 -3.71 -4.84
C GLU A 267 10.10 -4.95 -5.40
N ALA A 268 9.36 -5.94 -5.93
CA ALA A 268 9.97 -7.09 -6.61
C ALA A 268 10.75 -6.65 -7.85
N LEU A 269 10.16 -5.79 -8.69
CA LEU A 269 10.86 -5.24 -9.85
C LEU A 269 12.10 -4.45 -9.45
N ALA A 270 12.02 -3.63 -8.40
CA ALA A 270 13.17 -2.92 -7.84
C ALA A 270 14.31 -3.85 -7.38
N ALA A 271 13.96 -5.04 -6.89
CA ALA A 271 14.90 -6.08 -6.48
C ALA A 271 15.40 -6.97 -7.66
N GLY A 272 15.05 -6.63 -8.90
CA GLY A 272 15.35 -7.41 -10.09
C GLY A 272 14.60 -8.74 -10.13
N THR A 273 13.43 -8.83 -9.50
CA THR A 273 12.64 -10.07 -9.39
C THR A 273 11.42 -9.98 -10.29
N PRO A 274 11.31 -10.83 -11.33
CA PRO A 274 10.16 -10.82 -12.23
C PRO A 274 8.84 -11.11 -11.50
N VAL A 275 7.74 -10.57 -12.03
CA VAL A 275 6.40 -10.69 -11.41
C VAL A 275 5.45 -11.50 -12.28
N ILE A 276 4.87 -12.57 -11.74
CA ILE A 276 3.79 -13.33 -12.38
C ILE A 276 2.49 -12.97 -11.66
N ALA A 277 1.53 -12.40 -12.37
CA ALA A 277 0.36 -11.80 -11.74
C ALA A 277 -0.93 -12.03 -12.54
N PHE A 278 -2.06 -12.11 -11.84
CA PHE A 278 -3.35 -11.95 -12.52
C PHE A 278 -3.49 -10.53 -13.05
N ALA A 279 -4.02 -10.38 -14.27
CA ALA A 279 -4.18 -9.09 -14.94
C ALA A 279 -5.35 -8.27 -14.35
N ARG A 280 -5.27 -7.89 -13.07
CA ARG A 280 -6.28 -7.13 -12.33
C ARG A 280 -5.75 -5.79 -11.80
N GLY A 281 -6.61 -4.79 -11.78
CA GLY A 281 -6.30 -3.44 -11.33
C GLY A 281 -5.07 -2.87 -12.05
N ALA A 282 -4.14 -2.30 -11.29
CA ALA A 282 -2.92 -1.68 -11.74
C ALA A 282 -1.80 -2.69 -12.09
N LEU A 283 -1.98 -4.00 -11.90
CA LEU A 283 -0.94 -4.98 -12.23
C LEU A 283 -0.50 -4.96 -13.70
N PRO A 284 -1.41 -4.79 -14.70
CA PRO A 284 -1.02 -4.58 -16.10
C PRO A 284 -0.28 -3.28 -16.35
N GLU A 285 -0.38 -2.29 -15.47
CA GLU A 285 0.45 -1.09 -15.54
C GLU A 285 1.84 -1.35 -14.96
N VAL A 286 1.97 -2.22 -13.97
CA VAL A 286 3.25 -2.51 -13.30
C VAL A 286 4.09 -3.51 -14.09
N VAL A 287 3.47 -4.56 -14.64
CA VAL A 287 4.16 -5.70 -15.28
C VAL A 287 4.13 -5.57 -16.80
N GLU A 288 5.31 -5.58 -17.41
CA GLU A 288 5.49 -5.63 -18.85
C GLU A 288 5.57 -7.11 -19.27
N HIS A 289 4.45 -7.65 -19.78
CA HIS A 289 4.31 -9.06 -20.13
C HIS A 289 5.43 -9.52 -21.09
N GLY A 290 6.15 -10.58 -20.71
CA GLY A 290 7.25 -11.15 -21.48
C GLY A 290 8.59 -10.43 -21.30
N ARG A 291 8.66 -9.36 -20.50
CA ARG A 291 9.88 -8.60 -20.22
C ARG A 291 10.20 -8.53 -18.73
N THR A 292 9.30 -7.94 -17.94
CA THR A 292 9.49 -7.83 -16.47
C THR A 292 8.66 -8.84 -15.68
N GLY A 293 7.94 -9.70 -16.39
CA GLY A 293 7.07 -10.69 -15.78
C GLY A 293 6.03 -11.25 -16.74
N PHE A 294 5.02 -11.92 -16.19
CA PHE A 294 3.93 -12.50 -16.97
C PHE A 294 2.58 -12.15 -16.35
N LEU A 295 1.73 -11.51 -17.15
CA LEU A 295 0.31 -11.37 -16.89
C LEU A 295 -0.40 -12.67 -17.31
N VAL A 296 -1.10 -13.31 -16.36
CA VAL A 296 -1.75 -14.61 -16.50
C VAL A 296 -3.22 -14.53 -16.08
N LYS A 297 -4.06 -15.50 -16.46
CA LYS A 297 -5.51 -15.46 -16.17
C LYS A 297 -5.97 -16.45 -15.10
N ASP A 298 -5.20 -17.51 -14.86
CA ASP A 298 -5.58 -18.60 -13.96
C ASP A 298 -4.34 -19.35 -13.40
N VAL A 299 -4.61 -20.37 -12.57
CA VAL A 299 -3.60 -21.22 -11.93
C VAL A 299 -2.76 -21.97 -12.97
N HIS A 300 -3.36 -22.42 -14.07
CA HIS A 300 -2.64 -23.17 -15.11
C HIS A 300 -1.65 -22.26 -15.83
N ASP A 301 -2.09 -21.09 -16.27
CA ASP A 301 -1.23 -20.09 -16.91
C ASP A 301 -0.09 -19.65 -15.97
N MET A 302 -0.39 -19.46 -14.68
CA MET A 302 0.63 -19.13 -13.67
C MET A 302 1.67 -20.25 -13.51
N ALA A 303 1.25 -21.52 -13.53
CA ALA A 303 2.14 -22.67 -13.50
C ALA A 303 3.03 -22.76 -14.76
N GLN A 304 2.51 -22.43 -15.93
CA GLN A 304 3.31 -22.35 -17.16
C GLN A 304 4.33 -21.20 -17.11
N ALA A 305 3.91 -20.02 -16.64
CA ALA A 305 4.78 -18.85 -16.49
C ALA A 305 5.93 -19.12 -15.50
N LEU A 306 5.69 -19.88 -14.43
CA LEU A 306 6.72 -20.32 -13.48
C LEU A 306 7.86 -21.12 -14.14
N ASN A 307 7.59 -21.79 -15.26
CA ASN A 307 8.61 -22.54 -15.99
C ASN A 307 9.42 -21.67 -16.97
N ARG A 308 8.90 -20.50 -17.32
CA ARG A 308 9.49 -19.56 -18.29
C ARG A 308 10.19 -18.36 -17.65
N VAL A 309 10.15 -18.24 -16.33
CA VAL A 309 10.67 -17.04 -15.65
C VAL A 309 12.20 -16.87 -15.78
N ASP A 310 12.94 -17.94 -16.07
CA ASP A 310 14.38 -17.87 -16.33
C ASP A 310 14.69 -17.28 -17.74
N ASP A 311 13.67 -17.11 -18.59
CA ASP A 311 13.81 -16.46 -19.90
C ASP A 311 13.88 -14.91 -19.76
N LEU A 312 13.60 -14.38 -18.57
CA LEU A 312 13.51 -12.94 -18.31
C LEU A 312 14.81 -12.41 -17.71
N ASP A 313 15.17 -11.18 -18.05
CA ASP A 313 16.35 -10.50 -17.50
C ASP A 313 16.01 -9.77 -16.18
N PRO A 314 16.66 -10.11 -15.05
CA PRO A 314 16.55 -9.35 -13.80
C PRO A 314 16.87 -7.86 -13.93
N ASP A 315 17.76 -7.47 -14.84
CA ASP A 315 18.15 -6.07 -15.03
C ASP A 315 17.03 -5.26 -15.69
N ASP A 316 16.29 -5.84 -16.64
CA ASP A 316 15.08 -5.24 -17.23
C ASP A 316 14.03 -4.89 -16.15
N CYS A 317 13.86 -5.76 -15.16
CA CYS A 317 12.95 -5.53 -14.04
C CYS A 317 13.38 -4.31 -13.24
N ARG A 318 14.68 -4.21 -12.93
CA ARG A 318 15.24 -3.16 -12.10
C ARG A 318 15.27 -1.81 -12.81
N ASP A 319 15.62 -1.79 -14.08
CA ASP A 319 15.63 -0.58 -14.90
C ASP A 319 14.22 -0.02 -15.09
N THR A 320 13.24 -0.89 -15.29
CA THR A 320 11.82 -0.51 -15.30
C THR A 320 11.40 0.15 -13.99
N ALA A 321 11.78 -0.44 -12.85
CA ALA A 321 11.47 0.12 -11.54
C ALA A 321 12.10 1.50 -11.31
N ARG A 322 13.38 1.68 -11.71
CA ARG A 322 14.08 2.98 -11.63
C ARG A 322 13.41 4.05 -12.47
N ALA A 323 13.03 3.71 -13.70
CA ALA A 323 12.45 4.64 -14.63
C ALA A 323 11.04 5.10 -14.21
N ARG A 324 10.26 4.23 -13.55
CA ARG A 324 8.81 4.41 -13.41
C ARG A 324 8.31 4.53 -11.98
N PHE A 325 8.97 3.90 -11.00
CA PHE A 325 8.42 3.72 -9.65
C PHE A 325 9.26 4.42 -8.56
N SER A 326 9.84 5.58 -8.88
CA SER A 326 10.67 6.34 -7.92
C SER A 326 9.86 6.87 -6.74
N ALA A 327 10.26 6.49 -5.52
CA ALA A 327 9.73 7.08 -4.28
C ALA A 327 9.91 8.61 -4.24
N ARG A 328 11.05 9.11 -4.73
CA ARG A 328 11.32 10.55 -4.77
C ARG A 328 10.35 11.30 -5.68
N ALA A 329 10.04 10.75 -6.87
CA ALA A 329 9.08 11.37 -7.77
C ALA A 329 7.68 11.46 -7.15
N MET A 330 7.27 10.41 -6.44
CA MET A 330 6.01 10.40 -5.69
C MET A 330 6.01 11.45 -4.57
N THR A 331 7.04 11.49 -3.73
CA THR A 331 7.09 12.45 -2.60
C THR A 331 7.17 13.89 -3.09
N ASP A 332 7.95 14.19 -4.14
CA ASP A 332 8.01 15.51 -4.76
C ASP A 332 6.63 15.96 -5.28
N ALA A 333 5.85 15.05 -5.87
CA ALA A 333 4.49 15.34 -6.34
C ALA A 333 3.53 15.67 -5.19
N TYR A 334 3.57 14.91 -4.09
CA TYR A 334 2.77 15.22 -2.89
C TYR A 334 3.20 16.55 -2.23
N LEU A 335 4.50 16.82 -2.11
CA LEU A 335 5.00 18.09 -1.58
C LEU A 335 4.53 19.28 -2.43
N ALA A 336 4.54 19.15 -3.76
CA ALA A 336 3.99 20.15 -4.65
C ALA A 336 2.48 20.33 -4.45
N LEU A 337 1.73 19.23 -4.30
CA LEU A 337 0.31 19.26 -4.00
C LEU A 337 0.02 19.99 -2.68
N TYR A 338 0.73 19.69 -1.61
CA TYR A 338 0.52 20.33 -0.31
C TYR A 338 0.76 21.84 -0.39
N ARG A 339 1.85 22.28 -1.03
CA ARG A 339 2.14 23.71 -1.21
C ARG A 339 1.05 24.43 -2.00
N ARG A 340 0.53 23.80 -3.06
CA ARG A 340 -0.56 24.35 -3.87
C ARG A 340 -1.82 24.55 -3.02
N LEU A 341 -2.26 23.50 -2.31
CA LEU A 341 -3.47 23.56 -1.50
C LEU A 341 -3.36 24.56 -0.35
N ALA A 342 -2.20 24.64 0.30
CA ALA A 342 -1.92 25.63 1.33
C ALA A 342 -2.05 27.07 0.79
N ALA A 343 -1.49 27.34 -0.39
CA ALA A 343 -1.54 28.66 -1.02
C ALA A 343 -2.96 29.06 -1.47
N GLU A 344 -3.74 28.10 -1.98
CA GLU A 344 -5.15 28.32 -2.36
C GLU A 344 -6.03 28.63 -1.14
N ALA A 345 -5.81 27.95 -0.02
CA ALA A 345 -6.54 28.20 1.22
C ALA A 345 -6.30 29.61 1.77
N VAL A 346 -5.06 30.11 1.72
CA VAL A 346 -4.73 31.48 2.15
C VAL A 346 -5.42 32.53 1.28
N ARG A 347 -5.61 32.27 -0.02
CA ARG A 347 -6.28 33.20 -0.94
C ARG A 347 -7.80 33.24 -0.80
N ALA A 348 -8.39 32.22 -0.16
CA ALA A 348 -9.82 32.09 0.03
C ALA A 348 -10.32 32.73 1.35
N LEU A 349 -9.42 33.18 2.22
CA LEU A 349 -9.68 33.90 3.48
C LEU A 349 -9.67 35.42 3.26
#